data_AF-A0A520QPH4-F1
#
_entry.id   AF-A0A520QPH4-F1
#
_cell.length_a   1.000
_cell.length_b   1.000
_cell.length_c   1.000
_cell.angle_alpha   90.00
_cell.angle_beta   90.00
_cell.angle_gamma   90.00
#
_symmetry.space_group_name_H-M   'P 1'
#
loop_
_entity.id
_entity.type
_entity.pdbx_description
1 polymer ?
#
loop_
_entity_poly.entity_id
_entity_poly.type
_entity_poly.pdbx_seq_one_letter_code
_entity_poly.pdbx_strand_id
1 'polypeptide(L)'
;MWQNAGRMSDGSDRRAAPRFAARVKVRFRSVEELVTAYTDDISRGGLFVTSTHQLPPGSRVQVQMELPDEGPAARVPAEVAYTLSADEAEKAGRQPGMGMKFLEADIAPLAARIAVFLSATLDAQGEEGTEPIHVLVVDDSKSYRAAVASALTGAGHRVTEAEHGLDALGKAMKEPPDLVLTDVQMPVMDGWQLLRLMRARDKTKGVPVVFLTTLDSDADRIKGYELGIDDFIAKPSAAEELLARAHRVVARARREGVSDEGMSGSLEQVALASLLAFAEAERRTGVLAIARPGGEAKIGLVDGAIVSVELPGGQRAPSLFEALLTLLDWQEGRFALHAVEVVAGDERVSVQGALLEHARRQDEANA
;
A
#
# COMPACT_ATOMS: atom_id res chain seq x y z
N MET A 1 42.66 17.73 -49.30
CA MET A 1 41.72 17.16 -50.27
C MET A 1 40.82 16.20 -49.51
N TRP A 2 39.51 16.39 -49.65
CA TRP A 2 38.44 15.67 -48.95
C TRP A 2 38.23 14.22 -49.43
N GLN A 3 37.44 13.48 -48.63
CA GLN A 3 36.58 12.29 -48.90
C GLN A 3 37.11 10.92 -48.39
N ASN A 4 36.53 10.36 -47.31
CA ASN A 4 35.27 9.55 -47.18
C ASN A 4 35.43 8.12 -47.75
N ALA A 5 34.95 7.01 -47.17
CA ALA A 5 33.96 6.74 -46.13
C ALA A 5 34.10 5.29 -45.60
N GLY A 6 33.49 5.00 -44.45
CA GLY A 6 33.28 3.63 -43.95
C GLY A 6 32.72 3.57 -42.53
N ARG A 7 31.39 3.73 -42.38
CA ARG A 7 30.60 3.57 -41.15
C ARG A 7 30.48 2.09 -40.73
N MET A 8 30.41 1.84 -39.42
CA MET A 8 29.41 1.00 -38.69
C MET A 8 29.76 1.10 -37.18
N SER A 9 29.09 1.97 -36.43
CA SER A 9 28.03 1.66 -35.45
C SER A 9 28.48 0.80 -34.26
N ASP A 10 28.67 1.43 -33.10
CA ASP A 10 28.16 0.83 -31.86
C ASP A 10 27.66 1.92 -30.92
N GLY A 11 26.48 1.68 -30.37
CA GLY A 11 25.73 2.60 -29.55
C GLY A 11 26.21 2.62 -28.11
N SER A 12 26.29 3.82 -27.55
CA SER A 12 25.99 3.99 -26.14
C SER A 12 25.46 5.41 -25.97
N ASP A 13 24.15 5.55 -26.16
CA ASP A 13 23.38 6.70 -25.71
C ASP A 13 23.44 6.70 -24.17
N ARG A 14 24.49 7.32 -23.63
CA ARG A 14 24.59 7.66 -22.22
C ARG A 14 23.54 8.73 -21.96
N ARG A 15 22.35 8.33 -21.52
CA ARG A 15 21.33 9.23 -20.94
C ARG A 15 22.02 10.15 -19.91
N ALA A 16 22.29 11.38 -20.30
CA ALA A 16 22.84 12.39 -19.41
C ALA A 16 21.80 12.68 -18.32
N ALA A 17 22.16 12.47 -17.05
CA ALA A 17 21.30 12.82 -15.93
C ALA A 17 20.90 14.31 -16.02
N PRO A 18 19.65 14.68 -15.69
CA PRO A 18 19.19 16.05 -15.77
C PRO A 18 20.10 16.99 -14.95
N ARG A 19 20.57 18.07 -15.59
CA ARG A 19 21.38 19.10 -14.93
C ARG A 19 20.48 20.00 -14.09
N PHE A 20 20.53 19.83 -12.77
CA PHE A 20 19.88 20.72 -11.81
C PHE A 20 20.78 21.91 -11.46
N ALA A 21 20.22 23.12 -11.39
CA ALA A 21 20.92 24.33 -11.01
C ALA A 21 21.29 24.35 -9.52
N ALA A 22 20.47 23.71 -8.67
CA ALA A 22 20.72 23.59 -7.24
C ALA A 22 19.95 22.41 -6.62
N ARG A 23 20.32 22.05 -5.39
CA ARG A 23 19.52 21.19 -4.51
C ARG A 23 18.92 22.04 -3.39
N VAL A 24 17.61 21.93 -3.20
CA VAL A 24 16.88 22.68 -2.19
C VAL A 24 16.42 21.69 -1.13
N LYS A 25 16.93 21.81 0.09
CA LYS A 25 16.52 20.98 1.21
C LYS A 25 15.37 21.66 1.94
N VAL A 26 14.28 20.92 2.16
CA VAL A 26 13.12 21.39 2.92
C VAL A 26 12.91 20.41 4.06
N ARG A 27 12.95 20.92 5.29
CA ARG A 27 12.76 20.11 6.50
C ARG A 27 11.49 20.57 7.20
N PHE A 28 10.58 19.63 7.42
CA PHE A 28 9.39 19.85 8.22
C PHE A 28 9.71 19.54 9.68
N ARG A 29 9.48 20.50 10.58
CA ARG A 29 9.82 20.41 12.01
C ARG A 29 8.72 19.74 12.83
N SER A 30 7.52 19.68 12.30
CA SER A 30 6.39 18.99 12.91
C SER A 30 5.46 18.42 11.85
N VAL A 31 4.62 17.47 12.28
CA VAL A 31 3.55 16.89 11.47
C VAL A 31 2.57 17.98 11.02
N GLU A 32 2.27 18.94 11.89
CA GLU A 32 1.41 20.08 11.57
C GLU A 32 1.99 20.91 10.41
N GLU A 33 3.29 21.20 10.43
CA GLU A 33 3.97 21.92 9.35
C GLU A 33 3.91 21.16 8.02
N LEU A 34 4.06 19.83 8.07
CA LEU A 34 3.93 18.97 6.89
C LEU A 34 2.51 18.93 6.34
N VAL A 35 1.49 18.81 7.21
CA VAL A 35 0.08 18.80 6.81
C VAL A 35 -0.30 20.13 6.16
N THR A 36 0.07 21.25 6.77
CA THR A 36 -0.18 22.58 6.21
C THR A 36 0.48 22.74 4.84
N ALA A 37 1.77 22.40 4.72
CA ALA A 37 2.45 22.45 3.43
C ALA A 37 1.84 21.52 2.38
N TYR A 38 1.33 20.36 2.81
CA TYR A 38 0.67 19.40 1.92
C TYR A 38 -0.64 19.95 1.35
N THR A 39 -1.50 20.47 2.22
CA THR A 39 -2.80 21.04 1.86
C THR A 39 -2.66 22.31 1.02
N ASP A 40 -1.70 23.16 1.35
CA ASP A 40 -1.56 24.46 0.70
C ASP A 40 -0.86 24.37 -0.66
N ASP A 41 0.22 23.58 -0.76
CA ASP A 41 1.09 23.58 -1.93
C ASP A 41 1.30 22.20 -2.58
N ILE A 42 1.67 21.16 -1.80
CA ILE A 42 2.15 19.87 -2.36
C ILE A 42 1.05 19.13 -3.12
N SER A 43 -0.16 19.09 -2.57
CA SER A 43 -1.34 18.50 -3.22
C SER A 43 -1.70 19.15 -4.56
N ARG A 44 -1.24 20.39 -4.78
CA ARG A 44 -1.43 21.15 -6.03
C ARG A 44 -0.23 21.06 -6.97
N GLY A 45 0.74 20.20 -6.66
CA GLY A 45 1.93 19.98 -7.48
C GLY A 45 3.02 21.05 -7.31
N GLY A 46 3.09 21.70 -6.16
CA GLY A 46 4.12 22.70 -5.88
C GLY A 46 4.59 22.73 -4.43
N LEU A 47 5.48 23.66 -4.11
CA LEU A 47 5.95 23.91 -2.75
C LEU A 47 6.45 25.34 -2.64
N PHE A 48 5.96 26.11 -1.66
CA PHE A 48 6.57 27.38 -1.31
C PHE A 48 7.67 27.17 -0.26
N VAL A 49 8.86 27.68 -0.53
CA VAL A 49 10.00 27.61 0.41
C VAL A 49 10.38 29.02 0.83
N THR A 50 10.28 29.29 2.13
CA THR A 50 10.77 30.55 2.71
C THR A 50 12.30 30.57 2.64
N SER A 51 12.85 31.63 2.04
CA SER A 51 14.29 31.76 1.84
C SER A 51 14.68 33.20 1.55
N THR A 52 15.79 33.63 2.14
CA THR A 52 16.48 34.89 1.83
C THR A 52 17.39 34.77 0.61
N HIS A 53 17.68 33.54 0.16
CA HIS A 53 18.47 33.27 -1.04
C HIS A 53 17.57 32.62 -2.10
N GLN A 54 17.22 33.39 -3.13
CA GLN A 54 16.24 33.02 -4.15
C GLN A 54 16.92 32.73 -5.48
N LEU A 55 16.48 31.64 -6.12
CA LEU A 55 16.90 31.31 -7.48
C LEU A 55 15.94 31.98 -8.47
N PRO A 56 16.42 32.40 -9.65
CA PRO A 56 15.55 33.07 -10.62
C PRO A 56 14.46 32.11 -11.14
N PRO A 57 13.26 32.61 -11.49
CA PRO A 57 12.22 31.83 -12.15
C PRO A 57 12.75 31.07 -13.38
N GLY A 58 12.26 29.86 -13.60
CA GLY A 58 12.75 28.93 -14.64
C GLY A 58 13.97 28.08 -14.22
N SER A 59 14.52 28.29 -13.01
CA SER A 59 15.61 27.46 -12.49
C SER A 59 15.12 26.06 -12.15
N ARG A 60 15.71 25.03 -12.78
CA ARG A 60 15.47 23.63 -12.41
C ARG A 60 16.24 23.24 -11.16
N VAL A 61 15.55 22.74 -10.16
CA VAL A 61 16.11 22.36 -8.87
C VAL A 61 15.71 20.93 -8.50
N GLN A 62 16.52 20.30 -7.66
CA GLN A 62 16.13 19.05 -6.99
C GLN A 62 15.67 19.40 -5.57
N VAL A 63 14.38 19.25 -5.29
CA VAL A 63 13.83 19.40 -3.94
C VAL A 63 14.08 18.10 -3.19
N GLN A 64 14.71 18.19 -2.03
CA GLN A 64 14.90 17.09 -1.09
C GLN A 64 14.10 17.42 0.17
N MET A 65 12.98 16.72 0.36
CA MET A 65 12.12 16.89 1.53
C MET A 65 12.60 15.94 2.64
N GLU A 66 12.59 16.40 3.88
CA GLU A 66 12.89 15.64 5.10
C GLU A 66 11.62 15.67 5.97
N LEU A 67 11.06 14.49 6.29
CA LEU A 67 9.88 14.38 7.15
C LEU A 67 10.27 14.69 8.62
N PRO A 68 9.31 15.05 9.48
CA PRO A 68 9.54 15.15 10.91
C PRO A 68 10.06 13.81 11.47
N ASP A 69 11.09 13.84 12.31
CA ASP A 69 11.67 12.69 13.03
C ASP A 69 12.25 11.53 12.19
N GLU A 70 12.26 11.66 10.85
CA GLU A 70 12.83 10.67 9.91
C GLU A 70 13.73 11.31 8.83
N GLY A 71 14.46 10.48 8.08
CA GLY A 71 15.37 10.89 7.02
C GLY A 71 14.70 11.57 5.80
N PRO A 72 15.40 11.70 4.65
CA PRO A 72 14.84 12.38 3.50
C PRO A 72 13.63 11.62 2.90
N ALA A 73 12.45 12.22 3.05
CA ALA A 73 11.16 11.82 2.52
C ALA A 73 11.21 11.49 1.04
N ALA A 74 11.72 12.40 0.21
CA ALA A 74 11.61 12.27 -1.23
C ALA A 74 12.54 13.25 -1.94
N ARG A 75 12.89 12.91 -3.18
CA ARG A 75 13.63 13.78 -4.07
C ARG A 75 12.76 14.05 -5.29
N VAL A 76 12.25 15.26 -5.39
CA VAL A 76 11.34 15.66 -6.48
C VAL A 76 12.00 16.74 -7.33
N PRO A 77 12.16 16.54 -8.65
CA PRO A 77 12.62 17.59 -9.54
C PRO A 77 11.55 18.68 -9.62
N ALA A 78 11.95 19.93 -9.50
CA ALA A 78 11.07 21.08 -9.54
C ALA A 78 11.65 22.22 -10.38
N GLU A 79 10.81 23.18 -10.72
CA GLU A 79 11.20 24.44 -11.34
C GLU A 79 10.71 25.61 -10.50
N VAL A 80 11.55 26.63 -10.34
CA VAL A 80 11.13 27.86 -9.65
C VAL A 80 10.09 28.58 -10.52
N ALA A 81 8.84 28.62 -10.06
CA ALA A 81 7.74 29.25 -10.77
C ALA A 81 7.71 30.76 -10.53
N TYR A 82 7.95 31.19 -9.28
CA TYR A 82 8.02 32.60 -8.92
C TYR A 82 8.87 32.81 -7.66
N THR A 83 9.32 34.04 -7.44
CA THR A 83 10.06 34.47 -6.26
C THR A 83 9.29 35.61 -5.58
N LEU A 84 9.34 35.66 -4.25
CA LEU A 84 8.73 36.73 -3.46
C LEU A 84 9.84 37.46 -2.70
N SER A 85 10.15 38.68 -3.13
CA SER A 85 11.20 39.50 -2.50
C SER A 85 10.78 39.94 -1.09
N ALA A 86 11.73 40.44 -0.29
CA ALA A 86 11.45 40.92 1.07
C ALA A 86 10.37 42.02 1.09
N ASP A 87 10.46 42.99 0.19
CA ASP A 87 9.53 44.12 0.09
C ASP A 87 8.12 43.68 -0.36
N GLU A 88 8.02 42.71 -1.26
CA GLU A 88 6.75 42.15 -1.72
C GLU A 88 6.10 41.26 -0.66
N ALA A 89 6.93 40.50 0.06
CA ALA A 89 6.47 39.63 1.14
C ALA A 89 5.91 40.43 2.31
N GLU A 90 6.59 41.50 2.72
CA GLU A 90 6.13 42.40 3.79
C GLU A 90 4.76 43.01 3.47
N LYS A 91 4.56 43.50 2.24
CA LYS A 91 3.27 44.04 1.79
C LYS A 91 2.14 43.01 1.76
N ALA A 92 2.48 41.75 1.51
CA ALA A 92 1.53 40.64 1.49
C ALA A 92 1.34 39.96 2.85
N GLY A 93 2.05 40.41 3.91
CA GLY A 93 2.05 39.73 5.21
C GLY A 93 2.65 38.32 5.17
N ARG A 94 3.54 38.05 4.22
CA ARG A 94 4.20 36.75 4.00
C ARG A 94 5.69 36.85 4.29
N GLN A 95 6.36 35.70 4.39
CA GLN A 95 7.82 35.66 4.41
C GLN A 95 8.38 35.58 2.98
N PRO A 96 9.54 36.20 2.70
CA PRO A 96 10.19 36.09 1.40
C PRO A 96 10.59 34.65 1.11
N GLY A 97 10.55 34.28 -0.16
CA GLY A 97 10.78 32.90 -0.57
C GLY A 97 10.60 32.68 -2.05
N MET A 98 10.42 31.43 -2.43
CA MET A 98 10.15 31.06 -3.82
C MET A 98 9.14 29.94 -3.91
N GLY A 99 8.21 30.07 -4.86
CA GLY A 99 7.27 29.03 -5.22
C GLY A 99 7.89 28.11 -6.25
N MET A 100 7.86 26.81 -5.99
CA MET A 100 8.36 25.77 -6.88
C MET A 100 7.20 24.96 -7.44
N LYS A 101 7.29 24.58 -8.71
CA LYS A 101 6.37 23.65 -9.35
C LYS A 101 7.08 22.33 -9.60
N PHE A 102 6.49 21.22 -9.19
CA PHE A 102 7.05 19.90 -9.44
C PHE A 102 7.00 19.57 -10.93
N LEU A 103 8.09 18.98 -11.44
CA LEU A 103 8.26 18.62 -12.84
C LEU A 103 7.83 17.18 -13.13
N GLU A 104 7.50 16.40 -12.10
CA GLU A 104 6.86 15.09 -12.25
C GLU A 104 5.36 15.28 -12.53
N ALA A 105 4.87 14.60 -13.57
CA ALA A 105 3.45 14.64 -13.96
C ALA A 105 2.55 13.89 -12.96
N ASP A 106 3.14 13.03 -12.14
CA ASP A 106 2.43 12.21 -11.16
C ASP A 106 2.99 12.47 -9.76
N ILE A 107 2.26 13.27 -8.98
CA ILE A 107 2.54 13.51 -7.57
C ILE A 107 1.93 12.42 -6.67
N ALA A 108 1.16 11.47 -7.23
CA ALA A 108 0.50 10.41 -6.44
C ALA A 108 1.50 9.55 -5.64
N PRO A 109 2.69 9.19 -6.15
CA PRO A 109 3.68 8.48 -5.36
C PRO A 109 4.20 9.28 -4.16
N LEU A 110 4.29 10.61 -4.28
CA LEU A 110 4.66 11.49 -3.17
C LEU A 110 3.50 11.64 -2.17
N ALA A 111 2.30 11.88 -2.69
CA ALA A 111 1.07 12.02 -1.92
C ALA A 111 0.77 10.75 -1.11
N ALA A 112 0.88 9.58 -1.71
CA ALA A 112 0.72 8.29 -1.04
C ALA A 112 1.74 8.11 0.09
N ARG A 113 3.00 8.50 -0.13
CA ARG A 113 4.05 8.41 0.90
C ARG A 113 3.82 9.37 2.06
N ILE A 114 3.40 10.60 1.78
CA ILE A 114 3.03 11.57 2.82
C ILE A 114 1.77 11.10 3.55
N ALA A 115 0.77 10.57 2.85
CA ALA A 115 -0.45 10.04 3.46
C ALA A 115 -0.17 8.84 4.37
N VAL A 116 0.70 7.91 3.95
CA VAL A 116 1.16 6.78 4.79
C VAL A 116 1.89 7.30 6.03
N PHE A 117 2.78 8.28 5.89
CA PHE A 117 3.47 8.89 7.02
C PHE A 117 2.50 9.60 7.99
N LEU A 118 1.56 10.39 7.47
CA LEU A 118 0.56 11.09 8.28
C LEU A 118 -0.37 10.08 8.97
N SER A 119 -0.79 9.02 8.29
CA SER A 119 -1.58 7.93 8.87
C SER A 119 -0.81 7.25 9.99
N ALA A 120 0.44 6.87 9.75
CA ALA A 120 1.31 6.26 10.76
C ALA A 120 1.55 7.17 11.96
N THR A 121 1.64 8.49 11.73
CA THR A 121 1.87 9.46 12.81
C THR A 121 0.61 9.78 13.59
N LEU A 122 -0.55 9.83 12.93
CA LEU A 122 -1.86 10.00 13.59
C LEU A 122 -2.23 8.74 14.39
N ASP A 123 -1.88 7.56 13.90
CA ASP A 123 -1.98 6.29 14.64
C ASP A 123 -0.99 6.25 15.82
N ALA A 124 0.24 6.77 15.64
CA ALA A 124 1.23 6.89 16.72
C ALA A 124 0.86 7.93 17.81
N GLN A 125 0.03 8.92 17.48
CA GLN A 125 -0.54 9.84 18.48
C GLN A 125 -1.72 9.25 19.26
N GLY A 126 -2.14 8.02 18.93
CA GLY A 126 -3.21 7.28 19.60
C GLY A 126 -2.78 6.17 20.56
N GLU A 127 -1.51 5.77 20.62
CA GLU A 127 -1.09 4.66 21.49
C GLU A 127 0.15 4.99 22.32
N GLU A 128 0.00 4.85 23.64
CA GLU A 128 1.08 4.57 24.59
C GLU A 128 1.99 3.47 24.02
N GLY A 129 3.31 3.60 24.25
CA GLY A 129 4.38 2.83 23.59
C GLY A 129 4.01 1.42 23.11
N THR A 130 4.23 1.17 21.82
CA THR A 130 4.07 -0.16 21.22
C THR A 130 4.87 -1.17 22.04
N GLU A 131 4.18 -2.09 22.70
CA GLU A 131 4.84 -3.14 23.46
C GLU A 131 5.82 -3.89 22.55
N PRO A 132 7.03 -4.22 23.02
CA PRO A 132 7.94 -5.06 22.26
C PRO A 132 7.26 -6.39 21.87
N ILE A 133 7.13 -6.62 20.56
CA ILE A 133 6.62 -7.88 20.00
C ILE A 133 7.78 -8.78 19.58
N HIS A 134 7.52 -10.09 19.51
CA HIS A 134 8.40 -11.09 18.93
C HIS A 134 8.02 -11.39 17.49
N VAL A 135 8.92 -11.07 16.55
CA VAL A 135 8.72 -11.29 15.12
C VAL A 135 9.63 -12.40 14.60
N LEU A 136 9.07 -13.36 13.88
CA LEU A 136 9.81 -14.35 13.10
C LEU A 136 9.93 -13.87 11.66
N VAL A 137 11.15 -13.55 11.21
CA VAL A 137 11.44 -13.12 9.85
C VAL A 137 11.99 -14.29 9.05
N VAL A 138 11.31 -14.65 7.96
CA VAL A 138 11.62 -15.80 7.12
C VAL A 138 11.88 -15.33 5.69
N ASP A 139 13.06 -15.60 5.18
CA ASP A 139 13.45 -15.25 3.81
C ASP A 139 14.66 -16.12 3.44
N ASP A 140 14.93 -16.41 2.17
CA ASP A 140 16.15 -17.13 1.80
C ASP A 140 17.33 -16.17 1.56
N SER A 141 17.05 -14.91 1.21
CA SER A 141 18.03 -13.84 1.03
C SER A 141 18.54 -13.31 2.37
N LYS A 142 19.75 -13.76 2.73
CA LYS A 142 20.44 -13.31 3.96
C LYS A 142 20.50 -11.78 4.12
N SER A 143 20.73 -11.05 3.03
CA SER A 143 20.86 -9.58 3.08
C SER A 143 19.53 -8.89 3.37
N TYR A 144 18.44 -9.30 2.72
CA TYR A 144 17.12 -8.73 2.95
C TYR A 144 16.61 -9.10 4.34
N ARG A 145 16.78 -10.36 4.73
CA ARG A 145 16.42 -10.89 6.05
C ARG A 145 17.11 -10.12 7.18
N ALA A 146 18.42 -9.87 7.05
CA ALA A 146 19.19 -9.09 8.02
C ALA A 146 18.76 -7.61 8.05
N ALA A 147 18.39 -7.02 6.92
CA ALA A 147 17.90 -5.64 6.86
C ALA A 147 16.57 -5.49 7.59
N VAL A 148 15.61 -6.40 7.35
CA VAL A 148 14.33 -6.42 8.06
C VAL A 148 14.53 -6.68 9.56
N ALA A 149 15.36 -7.64 9.92
CA ALA A 149 15.68 -7.93 11.32
C ALA A 149 16.32 -6.73 12.04
N SER A 150 17.23 -6.01 11.37
CA SER A 150 17.85 -4.81 11.90
C SER A 150 16.85 -3.68 12.11
N ALA A 151 15.91 -3.48 11.18
CA ALA A 151 14.85 -2.46 11.31
C ALA A 151 13.94 -2.75 12.51
N LEU A 152 13.45 -3.99 12.63
CA LEU A 152 12.58 -4.42 13.72
C LEU A 152 13.30 -4.35 15.09
N THR A 153 14.55 -4.80 15.15
CA THR A 153 15.36 -4.72 16.38
C THR A 153 15.65 -3.26 16.75
N GLY A 154 15.93 -2.40 15.77
CA GLY A 154 16.13 -0.96 15.97
C GLY A 154 14.90 -0.25 16.53
N ALA A 155 13.70 -0.76 16.22
CA ALA A 155 12.43 -0.32 16.79
C ALA A 155 12.10 -0.94 18.17
N GLY A 156 13.01 -1.73 18.75
CA GLY A 156 12.85 -2.31 20.09
C GLY A 156 12.14 -3.67 20.12
N HIS A 157 11.93 -4.33 18.98
CA HIS A 157 11.30 -5.65 18.92
C HIS A 157 12.30 -6.79 19.04
N ARG A 158 11.82 -7.96 19.49
CA ARG A 158 12.61 -9.20 19.47
C ARG A 158 12.45 -9.85 18.10
N VAL A 159 13.57 -10.21 17.47
CA VAL A 159 13.54 -10.87 16.16
C VAL A 159 14.14 -12.26 16.24
N THR A 160 13.48 -13.23 15.60
CA THR A 160 14.06 -14.52 15.26
C THR A 160 14.11 -14.63 13.74
N GLU A 161 15.26 -15.00 13.19
CA GLU A 161 15.41 -15.18 11.74
C GLU A 161 15.29 -16.66 11.37
N ALA A 162 14.75 -16.97 10.20
CA ALA A 162 14.75 -18.30 9.61
C ALA A 162 15.01 -18.24 8.10
N GLU A 163 15.75 -19.21 7.57
CA GLU A 163 16.22 -19.15 6.17
C GLU A 163 15.28 -19.82 5.16
N HIS A 164 14.29 -20.58 5.63
CA HIS A 164 13.25 -21.21 4.81
C HIS A 164 12.08 -21.67 5.69
N GLY A 165 10.97 -22.10 5.08
CA GLY A 165 9.75 -22.48 5.80
C GLY A 165 9.94 -23.59 6.85
N LEU A 166 10.78 -24.60 6.59
CA LEU A 166 10.98 -25.71 7.53
C LEU A 166 11.68 -25.26 8.84
N ASP A 167 12.69 -24.39 8.73
CA ASP A 167 13.40 -23.80 9.87
C ASP A 167 12.46 -22.87 10.65
N ALA A 168 11.68 -22.05 9.93
CA ALA A 168 10.66 -21.19 10.51
C ALA A 168 9.62 -21.98 11.31
N LEU A 169 9.08 -23.06 10.75
CA LEU A 169 8.12 -23.93 11.44
C LEU A 169 8.75 -24.54 12.71
N GLY A 170 9.99 -25.00 12.63
CA GLY A 170 10.72 -25.54 13.79
C GLY A 170 10.90 -24.51 14.91
N LYS A 171 11.18 -23.25 14.56
CA LYS A 171 11.33 -22.13 15.49
C LYS A 171 9.98 -21.72 16.10
N ALA A 172 8.96 -21.51 15.27
CA ALA A 172 7.60 -21.15 15.70
C ALA A 172 6.97 -22.21 16.62
N MET A 173 7.28 -23.50 16.43
CA MET A 173 6.79 -24.57 17.29
C MET A 173 7.46 -24.61 18.67
N LYS A 174 8.71 -24.19 18.76
CA LYS A 174 9.45 -24.10 20.03
C LYS A 174 9.00 -22.87 20.82
N GLU A 175 8.89 -21.75 20.13
CA GLU A 175 8.53 -20.46 20.70
C GLU A 175 7.64 -19.71 19.68
N PRO A 176 6.30 -19.78 19.85
CA PRO A 176 5.37 -19.10 18.96
C PRO A 176 5.61 -17.58 18.98
N PRO A 177 5.85 -16.94 17.82
CA PRO A 177 6.02 -15.50 17.74
C PRO A 177 4.68 -14.77 17.80
N ASP A 178 4.71 -13.46 18.06
CA ASP A 178 3.55 -12.57 17.91
C ASP A 178 3.20 -12.34 16.42
N LEU A 179 4.17 -12.50 15.51
CA LEU A 179 4.01 -12.28 14.07
C LEU A 179 5.03 -13.09 13.27
N VAL A 180 4.61 -13.63 12.11
CA VAL A 180 5.53 -14.14 11.08
C VAL A 180 5.52 -13.22 9.88
N LEU A 181 6.71 -12.73 9.49
CA LEU A 181 6.95 -12.09 8.20
C LEU A 181 7.70 -13.09 7.34
N THR A 182 7.09 -13.60 6.28
CA THR A 182 7.71 -14.65 5.44
C THR A 182 7.74 -14.28 3.97
N ASP A 183 8.85 -14.57 3.31
CA ASP A 183 8.86 -14.67 1.86
C ASP A 183 7.95 -15.81 1.38
N VAL A 184 7.48 -15.67 0.14
CA VAL A 184 6.69 -16.71 -0.52
C VAL A 184 7.58 -17.73 -1.21
N GLN A 185 8.60 -17.28 -1.94
CA GLN A 185 9.37 -18.10 -2.88
C GLN A 185 10.71 -18.55 -2.28
N MET A 186 10.65 -19.53 -1.38
CA MET A 186 11.84 -20.07 -0.70
C MET A 186 12.14 -21.52 -1.10
N PRO A 187 13.42 -21.95 -1.07
CA PRO A 187 13.80 -23.35 -1.21
C PRO A 187 13.34 -24.17 0.00
N VAL A 188 13.36 -25.51 -0.13
CA VAL A 188 12.99 -26.50 0.90
C VAL A 188 11.51 -26.51 1.28
N MET A 189 10.99 -25.38 1.74
CA MET A 189 9.58 -25.17 2.05
C MET A 189 9.22 -23.71 1.79
N ASP A 190 8.23 -23.51 0.95
CA ASP A 190 7.74 -22.18 0.57
C ASP A 190 6.84 -21.56 1.67
N GLY A 191 6.52 -20.27 1.53
CA GLY A 191 5.67 -19.55 2.49
C GLY A 191 4.25 -20.11 2.56
N TRP A 192 3.74 -20.67 1.47
CA TRP A 192 2.41 -21.29 1.39
C TRP A 192 2.31 -22.56 2.24
N GLN A 193 3.29 -23.44 2.10
CA GLN A 193 3.43 -24.68 2.85
C GLN A 193 3.63 -24.38 4.33
N LEU A 194 4.46 -23.38 4.66
CA LEU A 194 4.63 -22.90 6.03
C LEU A 194 3.29 -22.47 6.64
N LEU A 195 2.54 -21.59 5.98
CA LEU A 195 1.24 -21.10 6.45
C LEU A 195 0.25 -22.26 6.70
N ARG A 196 0.11 -23.18 5.74
CA ARG A 196 -0.76 -24.36 5.87
C ARG A 196 -0.39 -25.21 7.08
N LEU A 197 0.90 -25.46 7.27
CA LEU A 197 1.40 -26.25 8.40
C LEU A 197 1.21 -25.52 9.73
N MET A 198 1.37 -24.20 9.77
CA MET A 198 1.10 -23.41 10.97
C MET A 198 -0.38 -23.41 11.35
N ARG A 199 -1.28 -23.24 10.38
CA ARG A 199 -2.74 -23.26 10.59
C ARG A 199 -3.26 -24.62 11.06
N ALA A 200 -2.62 -25.72 10.65
CA ALA A 200 -2.97 -27.07 11.07
C ALA A 200 -2.53 -27.45 12.51
N ARG A 201 -1.95 -26.54 13.29
CA ARG A 201 -1.36 -26.83 14.61
C ARG A 201 -1.83 -25.85 15.67
N ASP A 202 -2.30 -26.36 16.81
CA ASP A 202 -2.88 -25.53 17.89
C ASP A 202 -1.97 -24.43 18.41
N LYS A 203 -0.64 -24.67 18.47
CA LYS A 203 0.33 -23.69 18.95
C LYS A 203 0.55 -22.50 18.01
N THR A 204 0.29 -22.68 16.71
CA THR A 204 0.65 -21.70 15.68
C THR A 204 -0.55 -21.24 14.85
N LYS A 205 -1.73 -21.86 15.02
CA LYS A 205 -2.91 -21.56 14.20
C LYS A 205 -3.36 -20.11 14.32
N GLY A 206 -3.22 -19.50 15.50
CA GLY A 206 -3.58 -18.11 15.76
C GLY A 206 -2.45 -17.10 15.57
N VAL A 207 -1.24 -17.54 15.19
CA VAL A 207 -0.12 -16.63 14.95
C VAL A 207 -0.36 -15.91 13.62
N PRO A 208 -0.40 -14.57 13.59
CA PRO A 208 -0.63 -13.86 12.35
C PRO A 208 0.56 -14.02 11.39
N VAL A 209 0.27 -14.13 10.10
CA VAL A 209 1.27 -14.33 9.05
C VAL A 209 1.10 -13.26 7.97
N VAL A 210 2.20 -12.59 7.64
CA VAL A 210 2.26 -11.57 6.59
C VAL A 210 3.29 -12.00 5.55
N PHE A 211 2.88 -12.00 4.28
CA PHE A 211 3.77 -12.38 3.19
C PHE A 211 4.52 -11.16 2.65
N LEU A 212 5.84 -11.29 2.57
CA LEU A 212 6.70 -10.38 1.87
C LEU A 212 6.83 -10.92 0.44
N THR A 213 6.26 -10.25 -0.55
CA THR A 213 6.10 -10.82 -1.89
C THR A 213 6.61 -9.91 -2.99
N THR A 214 7.18 -10.51 -4.05
CA THR A 214 7.38 -9.88 -5.36
C THR A 214 6.30 -10.28 -6.37
N LEU A 215 5.30 -11.07 -5.94
CA LEU A 215 4.20 -11.53 -6.78
C LEU A 215 3.18 -10.40 -6.95
N ASP A 216 2.93 -10.05 -8.22
CA ASP A 216 2.03 -8.97 -8.63
C ASP A 216 0.66 -9.48 -9.09
N SER A 217 0.37 -10.79 -8.99
CA SER A 217 -0.91 -11.33 -9.47
C SER A 217 -1.97 -11.37 -8.35
N ASP A 218 -3.17 -10.88 -8.67
CA ASP A 218 -4.33 -10.98 -7.78
C ASP A 218 -4.66 -12.43 -7.42
N ALA A 219 -4.42 -13.38 -8.32
CA ALA A 219 -4.66 -14.80 -8.09
C ALA A 219 -3.81 -15.36 -6.94
N ASP A 220 -2.53 -14.97 -6.85
CA ASP A 220 -1.65 -15.37 -5.75
C ASP A 220 -2.10 -14.74 -4.43
N ARG A 221 -2.55 -13.49 -4.46
CA ARG A 221 -3.05 -12.78 -3.26
C ARG A 221 -4.35 -13.39 -2.75
N ILE A 222 -5.28 -13.73 -3.63
CA ILE A 222 -6.54 -14.40 -3.30
C ILE A 222 -6.28 -15.75 -2.64
N LYS A 223 -5.39 -16.57 -3.21
CA LYS A 223 -4.95 -17.84 -2.62
C LYS A 223 -4.33 -17.65 -1.22
N GLY A 224 -3.70 -16.50 -1.01
CA GLY A 224 -3.29 -15.93 0.28
C GLY A 224 -4.37 -15.97 1.31
N TYR A 225 -5.38 -15.18 1.02
CA TYR A 225 -6.49 -14.91 1.90
C TYR A 225 -7.33 -16.17 2.16
N GLU A 226 -7.45 -17.08 1.19
CA GLU A 226 -8.07 -18.39 1.41
C GLU A 226 -7.37 -19.23 2.47
N LEU A 227 -6.04 -19.13 2.56
CA LEU A 227 -5.23 -19.87 3.52
C LEU A 227 -5.13 -19.16 4.87
N GLY A 228 -5.86 -18.05 5.03
CA GLY A 228 -5.95 -17.27 6.27
C GLY A 228 -4.68 -16.45 6.53
N ILE A 229 -4.10 -15.85 5.49
CA ILE A 229 -3.05 -14.86 5.66
C ILE A 229 -3.62 -13.53 6.18
N ASP A 230 -2.83 -12.80 6.94
CA ASP A 230 -3.26 -11.57 7.60
C ASP A 230 -3.02 -10.30 6.78
N ASP A 231 -1.94 -10.26 5.98
CA ASP A 231 -1.59 -9.14 5.10
C ASP A 231 -0.51 -9.54 4.08
N PHE A 232 -0.30 -8.69 3.08
CA PHE A 232 0.80 -8.73 2.12
C PHE A 232 1.62 -7.44 2.13
N ILE A 233 2.92 -7.56 1.94
CA ILE A 233 3.85 -6.44 1.79
C ILE A 233 4.68 -6.67 0.52
N ALA A 234 4.67 -5.70 -0.38
CA ALA A 234 5.44 -5.76 -1.62
C ALA A 234 6.93 -5.55 -1.34
N LYS A 235 7.79 -6.32 -2.00
CA LYS A 235 9.25 -6.11 -1.99
C LYS A 235 9.68 -5.23 -3.18
N PRO A 236 10.61 -4.28 -2.99
CA PRO A 236 11.22 -3.88 -1.73
C PRO A 236 10.30 -2.98 -0.90
N SER A 237 10.20 -3.26 0.39
CA SER A 237 9.42 -2.45 1.35
C SER A 237 10.32 -1.50 2.13
N ALA A 238 9.81 -0.32 2.46
CA ALA A 238 10.44 0.58 3.43
C ALA A 238 10.33 -0.02 4.85
N ALA A 239 11.27 0.33 5.74
CA ALA A 239 11.28 -0.19 7.11
C ALA A 239 10.05 0.28 7.89
N GLU A 240 9.66 1.52 7.64
CA GLU A 240 8.53 2.22 8.25
C GLU A 240 7.20 1.57 7.86
N GLU A 241 7.04 1.22 6.58
CA GLU A 241 5.84 0.49 6.10
C GLU A 241 5.74 -0.88 6.78
N LEU A 242 6.86 -1.60 6.86
CA LEU A 242 6.91 -2.93 7.47
C LEU A 242 6.56 -2.87 8.96
N LEU A 243 7.09 -1.88 9.68
CA LEU A 243 6.78 -1.65 11.10
C LEU A 243 5.30 -1.32 11.30
N ALA A 244 4.77 -0.35 10.56
CA ALA A 244 3.37 0.06 10.67
C ALA A 244 2.40 -1.11 10.39
N ARG A 245 2.66 -1.89 9.33
CA ARG A 245 1.85 -3.08 9.01
C ARG A 245 1.98 -4.17 10.07
N ALA A 246 3.20 -4.41 10.59
CA ALA A 246 3.42 -5.38 11.66
C ALA A 246 2.62 -5.04 12.92
N HIS A 247 2.71 -3.80 13.42
CA HIS A 247 1.96 -3.35 14.60
C HIS A 247 0.46 -3.47 14.39
N ARG A 248 -0.04 -3.02 13.23
CA ARG A 248 -1.46 -3.10 12.89
C ARG A 248 -2.00 -4.52 12.93
N VAL A 249 -1.26 -5.48 12.36
CA VAL A 249 -1.66 -6.89 12.32
C VAL A 249 -1.65 -7.50 13.73
N VAL A 250 -0.62 -7.24 14.54
CA VAL A 250 -0.56 -7.76 15.91
C VAL A 250 -1.65 -7.14 16.80
N ALA A 251 -1.85 -5.83 16.74
CA ALA A 251 -2.91 -5.14 17.48
C ALA A 251 -4.31 -5.66 17.11
N ARG A 252 -4.52 -6.04 15.84
CA ARG A 252 -5.75 -6.71 15.40
C ARG A 252 -5.87 -8.10 16.00
N ALA A 253 -4.86 -8.95 15.85
CA ALA A 253 -4.87 -10.33 16.36
C ALA A 253 -5.16 -10.38 17.87
N ARG A 254 -4.64 -9.41 18.63
CA ARG A 254 -4.88 -9.26 20.08
C ARG A 254 -6.32 -8.81 20.42
N ARG A 255 -6.95 -7.98 19.58
CA ARG A 255 -8.32 -7.47 19.80
C ARG A 255 -9.42 -8.43 19.33
N GLU A 256 -9.20 -9.09 18.20
CA GLU A 256 -10.26 -9.83 17.49
C GLU A 256 -10.30 -11.32 17.84
N GLY A 257 -9.31 -11.85 18.55
CA GLY A 257 -9.32 -13.24 19.01
C GLY A 257 -9.65 -14.22 17.89
N VAL A 258 -8.78 -14.32 16.88
CA VAL A 258 -8.86 -15.23 15.72
C VAL A 258 -10.26 -15.27 15.08
N SER A 259 -10.46 -14.47 14.04
CA SER A 259 -11.65 -14.57 13.19
C SER A 259 -11.73 -15.96 12.54
N ASP A 260 -12.75 -16.68 12.96
CA ASP A 260 -13.17 -17.99 12.46
C ASP A 260 -13.68 -17.85 11.02
N GLU A 261 -13.21 -18.75 10.14
CA GLU A 261 -13.78 -19.13 8.84
C GLU A 261 -14.17 -18.00 7.86
N GLY A 262 -13.20 -17.30 7.26
CA GLY A 262 -13.44 -16.41 6.13
C GLY A 262 -12.20 -15.90 5.40
N MET A 263 -12.36 -15.44 4.16
CA MET A 263 -11.30 -14.83 3.34
C MET A 263 -11.35 -13.30 3.52
N SER A 264 -10.37 -12.68 4.19
CA SER A 264 -10.37 -11.23 4.48
C SER A 264 -9.09 -10.53 4.06
N GLY A 265 -9.17 -9.29 3.55
CA GLY A 265 -8.01 -8.56 3.02
C GLY A 265 -8.27 -7.09 2.67
N SER A 266 -7.40 -6.51 1.82
CA SER A 266 -7.41 -5.11 1.38
C SER A 266 -7.72 -4.98 -0.12
N LEU A 267 -8.61 -4.06 -0.51
CA LEU A 267 -8.94 -3.78 -1.91
C LEU A 267 -7.81 -3.06 -2.66
N GLU A 268 -6.93 -2.37 -1.94
CA GLU A 268 -5.71 -1.77 -2.46
C GLU A 268 -4.72 -2.83 -2.96
N GLN A 269 -4.90 -4.07 -2.51
CA GLN A 269 -4.07 -5.21 -2.87
C GLN A 269 -4.78 -6.19 -3.81
N VAL A 270 -6.10 -6.33 -3.76
CA VAL A 270 -6.84 -7.21 -4.65
C VAL A 270 -8.08 -6.49 -5.11
N ALA A 271 -8.21 -6.29 -6.42
CA ALA A 271 -9.38 -5.63 -6.98
C ALA A 271 -10.66 -6.41 -6.64
N LEU A 272 -11.75 -5.69 -6.36
CA LEU A 272 -13.05 -6.30 -6.09
C LEU A 272 -13.48 -7.21 -7.26
N ALA A 273 -13.19 -6.81 -8.49
CA ALA A 273 -13.43 -7.63 -9.69
C ALA A 273 -12.79 -9.01 -9.60
N SER A 274 -11.53 -9.08 -9.14
CA SER A 274 -10.79 -10.33 -8.99
C SER A 274 -11.39 -11.21 -7.89
N LEU A 275 -11.83 -10.62 -6.77
CA LEU A 275 -12.52 -11.35 -5.70
C LEU A 275 -13.84 -11.97 -6.17
N LEU A 276 -14.62 -11.24 -6.97
CA LEU A 276 -15.89 -11.73 -7.50
C LEU A 276 -15.67 -12.81 -8.56
N ALA A 277 -14.73 -12.62 -9.49
CA ALA A 277 -14.39 -13.62 -10.50
C ALA A 277 -13.91 -14.91 -9.86
N PHE A 278 -13.13 -14.80 -8.79
CA PHE A 278 -12.71 -15.93 -7.98
C PHE A 278 -13.91 -16.61 -7.28
N ALA A 279 -14.80 -15.85 -6.65
CA ALA A 279 -15.98 -16.40 -5.99
C ALA A 279 -16.89 -17.15 -6.96
N GLU A 280 -17.03 -16.67 -8.20
CA GLU A 280 -17.75 -17.34 -9.29
C GLU A 280 -17.06 -18.66 -9.68
N ALA A 281 -15.74 -18.63 -9.94
CA ALA A 281 -14.97 -19.79 -10.36
C ALA A 281 -14.99 -20.93 -9.32
N GLU A 282 -14.86 -20.59 -8.04
CA GLU A 282 -14.88 -21.56 -6.93
C GLU A 282 -16.30 -21.84 -6.40
N ARG A 283 -17.34 -21.30 -7.06
CA ARG A 283 -18.76 -21.45 -6.66
C ARG A 283 -19.00 -21.16 -5.17
N ARG A 284 -18.38 -20.09 -4.66
CA ARG A 284 -18.47 -19.69 -3.25
C ARG A 284 -19.90 -19.25 -2.91
N THR A 285 -20.34 -19.62 -1.71
CA THR A 285 -21.59 -19.16 -1.10
C THR A 285 -21.26 -18.44 0.20
N GLY A 286 -21.82 -17.25 0.41
CA GLY A 286 -21.49 -16.42 1.56
C GLY A 286 -21.73 -14.92 1.32
N VAL A 287 -21.34 -14.11 2.30
CA VAL A 287 -21.42 -12.65 2.21
C VAL A 287 -20.02 -12.07 2.13
N LEU A 288 -19.74 -11.33 1.05
CA LEU A 288 -18.56 -10.49 0.92
C LEU A 288 -18.89 -9.09 1.47
N ALA A 289 -18.42 -8.80 2.67
CA ALA A 289 -18.50 -7.49 3.29
C ALA A 289 -17.30 -6.63 2.88
N ILE A 290 -17.54 -5.34 2.62
CA ILE A 290 -16.52 -4.36 2.24
C ILE A 290 -16.69 -3.10 3.10
N ALA A 291 -15.70 -2.82 3.95
CA ALA A 291 -15.69 -1.67 4.86
C ALA A 291 -14.72 -0.58 4.38
N ARG A 292 -15.21 0.66 4.30
CA ARG A 292 -14.42 1.86 3.98
C ARG A 292 -14.77 3.04 4.89
N PRO A 293 -13.94 4.09 4.96
CA PRO A 293 -14.37 5.37 5.52
C PRO A 293 -15.62 5.86 4.77
N GLY A 294 -16.76 5.93 5.46
CA GLY A 294 -18.07 6.30 4.88
C GLY A 294 -19.13 5.19 4.88
N GLY A 295 -18.77 3.95 5.22
CA GLY A 295 -19.74 2.88 5.51
C GLY A 295 -19.32 1.50 5.00
N GLU A 296 -20.22 0.54 5.18
CA GLU A 296 -20.03 -0.87 4.81
C GLU A 296 -20.97 -1.24 3.66
N ALA A 297 -20.45 -1.94 2.67
CA ALA A 297 -21.22 -2.58 1.61
C ALA A 297 -21.19 -4.11 1.79
N LYS A 298 -22.23 -4.80 1.34
CA LYS A 298 -22.32 -6.28 1.41
C LYS A 298 -22.78 -6.86 0.08
N ILE A 299 -22.12 -7.92 -0.38
CA ILE A 299 -22.48 -8.65 -1.58
C ILE A 299 -22.82 -10.09 -1.18
N GLY A 300 -24.06 -10.51 -1.41
CA GLY A 300 -24.49 -11.89 -1.19
C GLY A 300 -24.17 -12.76 -2.40
N LEU A 301 -23.53 -13.90 -2.14
CA LEU A 301 -23.10 -14.88 -3.13
C LEU A 301 -23.77 -16.22 -2.86
N VAL A 302 -24.33 -16.85 -3.89
CA VAL A 302 -24.87 -18.22 -3.84
C VAL A 302 -24.39 -18.98 -5.06
N ASP A 303 -23.64 -20.06 -4.83
CA ASP A 303 -23.03 -20.88 -5.89
C ASP A 303 -22.23 -20.05 -6.89
N GLY A 304 -21.51 -19.03 -6.40
CA GLY A 304 -20.71 -18.11 -7.21
C GLY A 304 -21.47 -16.98 -7.92
N ALA A 305 -22.80 -17.00 -7.91
CA ALA A 305 -23.63 -15.93 -8.48
C ALA A 305 -23.94 -14.85 -7.44
N ILE A 306 -24.03 -13.59 -7.89
CA ILE A 306 -24.43 -12.48 -7.02
C ILE A 306 -25.95 -12.45 -6.93
N VAL A 307 -26.47 -12.47 -5.69
CA VAL A 307 -27.92 -12.51 -5.39
C VAL A 307 -28.41 -11.30 -4.59
N SER A 308 -27.51 -10.55 -3.97
CA SER A 308 -27.83 -9.31 -3.26
C SER A 308 -26.63 -8.36 -3.22
N VAL A 309 -26.91 -7.05 -3.22
CA VAL A 309 -25.91 -6.00 -3.00
C VAL A 309 -26.55 -4.94 -2.10
N GLU A 310 -25.90 -4.66 -0.97
CA GLU A 310 -26.24 -3.59 -0.05
C GLU A 310 -25.17 -2.50 -0.15
N LEU A 311 -25.58 -1.28 -0.51
CA LEU A 311 -24.68 -0.13 -0.58
C LEU A 311 -24.57 0.58 0.79
N PRO A 312 -23.47 1.33 1.03
CA PRO A 312 -23.28 2.08 2.28
C PRO A 312 -24.44 3.02 2.58
N GLY A 313 -24.80 3.13 3.85
CA GLY A 313 -25.85 4.03 4.31
C GLY A 313 -27.26 3.68 3.83
N GLY A 314 -27.48 2.46 3.33
CA GLY A 314 -28.79 1.99 2.86
C GLY A 314 -29.25 2.63 1.55
N GLN A 315 -28.30 3.16 0.76
CA GLN A 315 -28.61 3.69 -0.57
C GLN A 315 -29.24 2.60 -1.45
N ARG A 316 -30.30 2.98 -2.18
CA ARG A 316 -30.95 2.09 -3.14
C ARG A 316 -30.42 2.35 -4.54
N ALA A 317 -29.91 1.31 -5.18
CA ALA A 317 -29.63 1.31 -6.60
C ALA A 317 -30.90 0.93 -7.40
N PRO A 318 -30.97 1.30 -8.69
CA PRO A 318 -32.08 0.92 -9.57
C PRO A 318 -32.22 -0.59 -9.80
N SER A 319 -31.10 -1.33 -9.74
CA SER A 319 -31.02 -2.78 -9.92
C SER A 319 -29.82 -3.36 -9.17
N LEU A 320 -29.81 -4.68 -8.99
CA LEU A 320 -28.65 -5.40 -8.44
C LEU A 320 -27.38 -5.13 -9.26
N PHE A 321 -27.54 -5.05 -10.58
CA PHE A 321 -26.47 -4.79 -11.52
C PHE A 321 -25.84 -3.39 -11.36
N GLU A 322 -26.65 -2.33 -11.27
CA GLU A 322 -26.13 -0.97 -11.08
C GLU A 322 -25.51 -0.78 -9.69
N ALA A 323 -26.04 -1.46 -8.66
CA ALA A 323 -25.41 -1.49 -7.34
C ALA A 323 -23.99 -2.07 -7.42
N LEU A 324 -23.83 -3.17 -8.14
CA LEU A 324 -22.56 -3.84 -8.31
C LEU A 324 -21.53 -2.99 -9.06
N LEU A 325 -21.93 -2.35 -10.17
CA LEU A 325 -21.05 -1.46 -10.93
C LEU A 325 -20.49 -0.33 -10.06
N THR A 326 -21.32 0.22 -9.17
CA THR A 326 -20.90 1.27 -8.22
C THR A 326 -19.81 0.79 -7.26
N LEU A 327 -19.86 -0.47 -6.85
CA LEU A 327 -18.85 -1.06 -5.96
C LEU A 327 -17.56 -1.44 -6.71
N LEU A 328 -17.65 -1.82 -7.98
CA LEU A 328 -16.49 -2.20 -8.80
C LEU A 328 -15.50 -1.04 -9.01
N ASP A 329 -15.96 0.21 -8.89
CA ASP A 329 -15.09 1.39 -8.94
C ASP A 329 -14.28 1.61 -7.64
N TRP A 330 -14.52 0.84 -6.58
CA TRP A 330 -13.80 1.00 -5.33
C TRP A 330 -12.41 0.37 -5.40
N GLN A 331 -11.39 1.18 -5.15
CA GLN A 331 -9.99 0.74 -5.12
C GLN A 331 -9.40 0.67 -3.70
N GLU A 332 -10.15 1.12 -2.71
CA GLU A 332 -9.71 1.19 -1.31
C GLU A 332 -10.80 0.63 -0.38
N GLY A 333 -10.36 0.06 0.75
CA GLY A 333 -11.25 -0.54 1.75
C GLY A 333 -10.85 -1.97 2.11
N ARG A 334 -11.39 -2.47 3.21
CA ARG A 334 -11.16 -3.84 3.68
C ARG A 334 -12.32 -4.74 3.29
N PHE A 335 -12.02 -5.97 2.90
CA PHE A 335 -13.03 -6.96 2.61
C PHE A 335 -12.96 -8.15 3.57
N ALA A 336 -14.08 -8.83 3.77
CA ALA A 336 -14.18 -10.11 4.44
C ALA A 336 -15.29 -10.95 3.80
N LEU A 337 -14.97 -12.15 3.34
CA LEU A 337 -15.92 -13.14 2.84
C LEU A 337 -16.21 -14.16 3.94
N HIS A 338 -17.46 -14.17 4.40
CA HIS A 338 -17.94 -15.12 5.40
C HIS A 338 -18.79 -16.20 4.74
N ALA A 339 -18.46 -17.47 5.02
CA ALA A 339 -19.24 -18.61 4.55
C ALA A 339 -20.52 -18.76 5.40
N VAL A 340 -21.57 -18.01 5.04
CA VAL A 340 -22.87 -18.00 5.72
C VAL A 340 -23.99 -18.31 4.75
N GLU A 341 -25.12 -18.82 5.25
CA GLU A 341 -26.31 -18.98 4.43
C GLU A 341 -26.82 -17.61 3.96
N VAL A 342 -26.99 -17.47 2.64
CA VAL A 342 -27.53 -16.27 2.01
C VAL A 342 -28.91 -16.59 1.45
N VAL A 343 -29.90 -15.80 1.83
CA VAL A 343 -31.24 -15.89 1.25
C VAL A 343 -31.19 -15.29 -0.15
N ALA A 344 -31.34 -16.11 -1.18
CA ALA A 344 -31.35 -15.65 -2.56
C ALA A 344 -32.60 -14.80 -2.84
N GLY A 345 -32.41 -13.62 -3.42
CA GLY A 345 -33.49 -12.86 -4.05
C GLY A 345 -33.90 -13.44 -5.41
N ASP A 346 -34.93 -12.87 -6.03
CA ASP A 346 -35.43 -13.30 -7.35
C ASP A 346 -34.48 -12.93 -8.50
N GLU A 347 -33.61 -11.92 -8.31
CA GLU A 347 -32.64 -11.45 -9.31
C GLU A 347 -31.27 -12.09 -9.08
N ARG A 348 -30.64 -12.55 -10.16
CA ARG A 348 -29.27 -13.08 -10.15
C ARG A 348 -28.43 -12.38 -11.22
N VAL A 349 -27.24 -11.96 -10.85
CA VAL A 349 -26.28 -11.33 -11.76
C VAL A 349 -25.07 -12.25 -11.92
N SER A 350 -24.71 -12.54 -13.18
CA SER A 350 -23.43 -13.19 -13.50
C SER A 350 -22.30 -12.20 -13.27
N VAL A 351 -21.25 -12.66 -12.61
CA VAL A 351 -20.06 -11.84 -12.34
C VAL A 351 -19.38 -11.48 -13.66
N GLN A 352 -19.16 -12.45 -14.55
CA GLN A 352 -18.55 -12.17 -15.87
C GLN A 352 -19.30 -11.09 -16.65
N GLY A 353 -20.63 -11.14 -16.67
CA GLY A 353 -21.46 -10.16 -17.37
C GLY A 353 -21.30 -8.75 -16.80
N ALA A 354 -21.25 -8.61 -15.48
CA ALA A 354 -21.03 -7.32 -14.82
C ALA A 354 -19.62 -6.76 -15.07
N LEU A 355 -18.60 -7.61 -15.02
CA LEU A 355 -17.22 -7.20 -15.27
C LEU A 355 -17.00 -6.71 -16.71
N LEU A 356 -17.60 -7.40 -17.70
CA LEU A 356 -17.51 -7.00 -19.10
C LEU A 356 -18.17 -5.64 -19.35
N GLU A 357 -19.34 -5.40 -18.77
CA GLU A 357 -20.03 -4.12 -18.91
C GLU A 357 -19.31 -2.99 -18.16
N HIS A 358 -18.75 -3.27 -16.98
CA HIS A 358 -17.91 -2.31 -16.25
C HIS A 358 -16.71 -1.86 -17.09
N ALA A 359 -15.98 -2.82 -17.68
CA ALA A 359 -14.85 -2.54 -18.56
C ALA A 359 -15.27 -1.68 -19.76
N ARG A 360 -16.41 -2.01 -20.41
CA ARG A 360 -16.96 -1.23 -21.53
C ARG A 360 -17.23 0.22 -21.14
N ARG A 361 -17.87 0.46 -19.97
CA ARG A 361 -18.17 1.83 -19.50
C ARG A 361 -16.91 2.62 -19.15
N GLN A 362 -15.89 1.97 -18.59
CA GLN A 362 -14.60 2.60 -18.31
C GLN A 362 -13.87 3.00 -19.59
N ASP A 363 -13.89 2.15 -20.62
CA ASP A 363 -13.29 2.47 -21.93
C ASP A 363 -14.00 3.66 -22.61
N GLU A 364 -15.32 3.73 -22.53
CA GLU A 364 -16.11 4.84 -23.09
C GLU A 364 -15.91 6.16 -22.34
N ALA A 365 -15.65 6.11 -21.03
CA ALA A 365 -15.37 7.31 -20.23
C ALA A 365 -13.93 7.85 -20.45
N ASN A 366 -13.02 7.00 -20.93
CA ASN A 366 -11.61 7.32 -21.17
C ASN A 366 -11.29 7.67 -22.63
N ALA A 367 -12.26 7.53 -23.55
CA ALA A 367 -12.17 7.86 -24.97
C ALA A 367 -12.64 9.30 -25.27
#